data_AF-A0A961H9K5-F1
#
_entry.id   AF-A0A961H9K5-F1
#
_cell.length_a   1.000
_cell.length_b   1.000
_cell.length_c   1.000
_cell.angle_alpha   90.00
_cell.angle_beta   90.00
_cell.angle_gamma   90.00
#
_symmetry.space_group_name_H-M   'P 1'
#
loop_
_entity.id
_entity.type
_entity.pdbx_description
1 polymer ?
#
loop_
_entity_poly.entity_id
_entity_poly.type
_entity_poly.pdbx_seq_one_letter_code
_entity_poly.pdbx_strand_id
1 'polypeptide(L)'
;NVREADIIERHDVSMVGKAELHAFAGSSFFVASKVSDLAAVLAHHLDTDAALAAPHGILVAIPRRHTFAAHVIRDLGVVDAINAMLPFALRLASDGPGPISPNLLWWRDGTWTAL
;
A
#
# COMPACT_ATOMS: atom_id res chain seq x y z
N ASN A 1 -8.97 16.55 -22.26
CA ASN A 1 -7.56 17.00 -22.15
C ASN A 1 -7.29 17.43 -20.71
N VAL A 2 -7.36 16.47 -19.77
CA VAL A 2 -7.09 16.66 -18.34
C VAL A 2 -6.37 15.38 -17.91
N ARG A 3 -5.04 15.39 -18.00
CA ARG A 3 -4.15 14.26 -17.64
C ARG A 3 -3.24 14.61 -16.47
N GLU A 4 -3.65 15.56 -15.62
CA GLU A 4 -2.70 16.32 -14.79
C GLU A 4 -3.08 16.48 -13.31
N ALA A 5 -3.98 15.66 -12.73
CA ALA A 5 -4.43 15.90 -11.35
C ALA A 5 -4.59 14.66 -10.45
N ASP A 6 -3.77 13.62 -10.64
CA ASP A 6 -3.80 12.40 -9.82
C ASP A 6 -2.44 12.10 -9.18
N ILE A 7 -1.89 13.05 -8.43
CA ILE A 7 -0.51 12.98 -7.94
C ILE A 7 -0.49 12.20 -6.61
N ILE A 8 0.19 11.05 -6.58
CA ILE A 8 0.79 10.56 -5.33
C ILE A 8 1.90 11.57 -5.03
N GLU A 9 1.65 12.46 -4.08
CA GLU A 9 2.56 13.56 -3.75
C GLU A 9 3.73 13.10 -2.90
N ARG A 10 3.51 12.03 -2.13
CA ARG A 10 4.49 11.50 -1.21
C ARG A 10 4.58 9.99 -1.33
N HIS A 11 5.80 9.53 -1.55
CA HIS A 11 6.19 8.13 -1.51
C HIS A 11 7.37 8.04 -0.55
N ASP A 12 7.14 7.48 0.63
CA ASP A 12 8.20 7.21 1.59
C ASP A 12 8.51 5.70 1.56
N VAL A 13 9.80 5.37 1.59
CA VAL A 13 10.27 3.98 1.73
C VAL A 13 10.91 3.84 3.10
N SER A 14 10.56 2.79 3.83
CA SER A 14 11.09 2.52 5.17
C SER A 14 11.44 1.05 5.32
N MET A 15 12.60 0.77 5.91
CA MET A 15 13.00 -0.58 6.27
C MET A 15 12.61 -0.87 7.72
N VAL A 16 11.87 -1.96 7.94
CA VAL A 16 11.56 -2.46 9.28
C VAL A 16 11.97 -3.92 9.35
N GLY A 17 13.06 -4.21 10.06
CA GLY A 17 13.67 -5.54 10.03
C GLY A 17 14.10 -5.88 8.60
N LYS A 18 13.52 -6.96 8.04
CA LYS A 18 13.72 -7.36 6.64
C LYS A 18 12.65 -6.83 5.68
N ALA A 19 11.62 -6.13 6.18
CA ALA A 19 10.54 -5.63 5.36
C ALA A 19 10.84 -4.24 4.78
N GLU A 20 10.69 -4.10 3.47
CA GLU A 20 10.61 -2.81 2.79
C GLU A 20 9.15 -2.36 2.70
N LEU A 21 8.83 -1.23 3.34
CA LEU A 21 7.48 -0.67 3.36
C LEU A 21 7.43 0.57 2.49
N HIS A 22 6.44 0.63 1.60
CA HIS A 22 6.15 1.80 0.79
C HIS A 22 4.89 2.46 1.31
N ALA A 23 5.00 3.69 1.80
CA ALA A 23 3.86 4.51 2.19
C ALA A 23 3.58 5.53 1.09
N PHE A 24 2.33 5.61 0.68
CA PHE A 24 1.87 6.50 -0.37
C PHE A 24 0.83 7.45 0.19
N ALA A 25 0.99 8.75 -0.06
CA ALA A 25 0.03 9.77 0.33
C ALA A 25 -0.14 10.82 -0.78
N GLY A 26 -1.32 11.42 -0.87
CA GLY A 26 -1.59 12.55 -1.75
C GLY A 26 -2.74 13.40 -1.22
N SER A 27 -2.79 14.67 -1.63
CA SER A 27 -3.86 15.60 -1.25
C SER A 27 -5.22 15.25 -1.87
N SER A 28 -5.24 14.45 -2.93
CA SER A 28 -6.45 14.03 -3.65
C SER A 28 -7.19 12.90 -2.93
N PHE A 29 -8.52 12.98 -2.91
CA PHE A 29 -9.42 11.98 -2.29
C PHE A 29 -9.40 10.61 -2.99
N PHE A 30 -8.68 10.47 -4.11
CA PHE A 30 -8.71 9.30 -4.99
C PHE A 30 -7.53 8.34 -4.80
N VAL A 31 -6.57 8.61 -3.91
CA VAL A 31 -5.39 7.75 -3.72
C VAL A 31 -5.79 6.31 -3.35
N ALA A 32 -6.75 6.13 -2.46
CA ALA A 32 -7.28 4.80 -2.15
C ALA A 32 -8.07 4.17 -3.32
N SER A 33 -8.74 4.97 -4.14
CA SER A 33 -9.44 4.47 -5.34
C SER A 33 -8.45 3.84 -6.33
N LYS A 34 -7.20 4.31 -6.38
CA LYS A 34 -6.14 3.71 -7.20
C LYS A 34 -5.71 2.32 -6.74
N VAL A 35 -6.00 1.93 -5.50
CA VAL A 35 -5.75 0.54 -5.05
C VAL A 35 -6.57 -0.46 -5.87
N SER A 36 -7.68 -0.05 -6.48
CA SER A 36 -8.42 -0.87 -7.45
C SER A 36 -7.54 -1.27 -8.65
N ASP A 37 -6.58 -0.43 -9.02
CA ASP A 37 -5.54 -0.69 -10.01
C ASP A 37 -4.15 -0.67 -9.33
N LEU A 38 -4.03 -1.43 -8.23
CA LEU A 38 -2.79 -1.57 -7.48
C LEU A 38 -1.62 -1.96 -8.40
N ALA A 39 -1.87 -2.82 -9.40
CA ALA A 39 -0.87 -3.25 -10.36
C ALA A 39 -0.27 -2.05 -11.11
N ALA A 40 -1.07 -1.11 -11.63
CA ALA A 40 -0.56 0.08 -12.30
C ALA A 40 0.17 1.03 -11.33
N VAL A 41 -0.34 1.21 -10.12
CA VAL A 41 0.29 2.06 -9.10
C VAL A 41 1.68 1.54 -8.74
N LEU A 42 1.77 0.23 -8.52
CA LEU A 42 3.03 -0.41 -8.18
C LEU A 42 3.97 -0.48 -9.37
N ALA A 43 3.50 -0.75 -10.59
CA ALA A 43 4.37 -0.70 -11.77
C ALA A 43 4.92 0.70 -12.05
N HIS A 44 4.20 1.76 -11.61
CA HIS A 44 4.64 3.14 -11.81
C HIS A 44 5.59 3.64 -10.71
N HIS A 45 5.43 3.15 -9.47
CA HIS A 45 6.18 3.65 -8.31
C HIS A 45 7.14 2.65 -7.68
N LEU A 46 6.90 1.36 -7.88
CA LEU A 46 7.90 0.33 -7.64
C LEU A 46 8.57 0.06 -8.97
N ASP A 47 9.88 -0.18 -8.93
CA ASP A 47 10.61 -0.60 -10.13
C ASP A 47 9.85 -1.76 -10.80
N THR A 48 9.65 -1.71 -12.12
CA THR A 48 8.69 -2.61 -12.82
C THR A 48 8.97 -4.09 -12.52
N ASP A 49 10.24 -4.43 -12.33
CA ASP A 49 10.71 -5.77 -11.95
C ASP A 49 10.25 -6.18 -10.54
N ALA A 50 10.10 -5.24 -9.60
CA ALA A 50 9.63 -5.50 -8.25
C ALA A 50 8.14 -5.90 -8.20
N ALA A 51 7.31 -5.20 -8.97
CA ALA A 51 5.88 -5.47 -9.08
C ALA A 51 5.62 -6.75 -9.89
N LEU A 52 6.37 -6.99 -10.97
CA LEU A 52 6.32 -8.23 -11.75
C LEU A 52 6.87 -9.43 -10.98
N ALA A 53 7.87 -9.23 -10.12
CA ALA A 53 8.46 -10.33 -9.39
C ALA A 53 7.58 -10.86 -8.26
N ALA A 54 6.64 -10.07 -7.70
CA ALA A 54 5.87 -10.32 -6.46
C ALA A 54 5.36 -11.76 -6.32
N PRO A 55 6.21 -12.72 -5.90
CA PRO A 55 5.96 -14.14 -6.17
C PRO A 55 4.90 -14.72 -5.23
N HIS A 56 4.66 -14.02 -4.13
CA HIS A 56 3.70 -14.37 -3.10
C HIS A 56 2.63 -13.29 -2.94
N GLY A 57 2.52 -12.36 -3.89
CA GLY A 57 1.59 -11.24 -3.84
C GLY A 57 2.11 -10.07 -2.99
N ILE A 58 1.16 -9.23 -2.56
CA ILE A 58 1.44 -7.91 -1.99
C ILE A 58 0.55 -7.69 -0.79
N LEU A 59 1.17 -7.27 0.31
CA LEU A 59 0.47 -6.85 1.52
C LEU A 59 0.15 -5.37 1.41
N VAL A 60 -1.10 -5.00 1.64
CA VAL A 60 -1.60 -3.62 1.49
C VAL A 60 -2.39 -3.22 2.73
N ALA A 61 -2.19 -2.01 3.21
CA ALA A 61 -3.01 -1.38 4.25
C ALA A 61 -3.64 -0.09 3.70
N ILE A 62 -4.95 0.11 3.87
CA ILE A 62 -5.65 1.32 3.41
C ILE A 62 -6.31 2.02 4.60
N PRO A 63 -5.53 2.60 5.52
CA PRO A 63 -6.11 3.19 6.73
C PRO A 63 -6.99 4.41 6.43
N ARG A 64 -6.73 5.14 5.33
CA ARG A 64 -7.45 6.35 4.94
C ARG A 64 -7.62 6.45 3.42
N ARG A 65 -8.62 7.21 2.99
CA ARG A 65 -8.90 7.48 1.55
C ARG A 65 -7.74 8.12 0.77
N HIS A 66 -6.81 8.78 1.47
CA HIS A 66 -5.68 9.51 0.88
C HIS A 66 -4.32 8.90 1.22
N THR A 67 -4.30 7.74 1.92
CA THR A 67 -3.05 7.10 2.33
C THR A 67 -3.19 5.59 2.32
N PHE A 68 -2.24 4.91 1.69
CA PHE A 68 -2.08 3.47 1.79
C PHE A 68 -0.61 3.10 1.98
N ALA A 69 -0.37 1.91 2.51
CA ALA A 69 0.96 1.32 2.59
C ALA A 69 0.97 -0.01 1.85
N ALA A 70 2.08 -0.36 1.24
CA ALA A 70 2.27 -1.61 0.52
C ALA A 70 3.63 -2.24 0.83
N HIS A 71 3.67 -3.57 0.80
CA HIS A 71 4.87 -4.38 0.92
C HIS A 71 4.80 -5.55 -0.07
N VAL A 72 5.81 -5.69 -0.93
CA VAL A 72 5.92 -6.82 -1.85
C VAL A 72 6.41 -8.05 -1.08
N ILE A 73 5.64 -9.13 -1.11
CA ILE A 73 5.96 -10.36 -0.36
C ILE A 73 6.99 -11.17 -1.17
N ARG A 74 8.27 -10.98 -0.88
CA ARG A 74 9.38 -11.70 -1.54
C ARG A 74 9.85 -12.93 -0.77
N ASP A 75 9.72 -12.88 0.55
CA ASP A 75 10.18 -13.91 1.47
C ASP A 75 9.44 -13.81 2.83
N LEU A 76 9.98 -14.47 3.86
CA LEU A 76 9.42 -14.45 5.22
C LEU A 76 9.49 -13.09 5.93
N GLY A 77 10.13 -12.08 5.34
CA GLY A 77 10.11 -10.68 5.81
C GLY A 77 8.70 -10.09 5.90
N VAL A 78 7.70 -10.73 5.27
CA VAL A 78 6.28 -10.38 5.44
C VAL A 78 5.82 -10.40 6.90
N VAL A 79 6.44 -11.20 7.76
CA VAL A 79 6.12 -11.20 9.21
C VAL A 79 6.52 -9.87 9.84
N ASP A 80 7.70 -9.34 9.50
CA ASP A 80 8.13 -8.00 9.93
C ASP A 80 7.20 -6.92 9.35
N ALA A 81 6.78 -7.09 8.09
CA ALA A 81 5.86 -6.17 7.43
C ALA A 81 4.49 -6.12 8.13
N ILE A 82 3.90 -7.27 8.47
CA ILE A 82 2.62 -7.35 9.19
C ILE A 82 2.74 -6.66 10.56
N ASN A 83 3.79 -6.98 11.31
CA ASN A 83 4.03 -6.42 12.64
C ASN A 83 4.25 -4.89 12.61
N ALA A 84 4.76 -4.35 11.51
CA ALA A 84 4.95 -2.92 11.32
C ALA A 84 3.71 -2.21 10.77
N MET A 85 3.06 -2.79 9.75
CA MET A 85 1.96 -2.18 9.02
C MET A 85 0.66 -2.18 9.81
N LEU A 86 0.39 -3.21 10.61
CA LEU A 86 -0.84 -3.28 11.41
C LEU A 86 -0.96 -2.14 12.45
N PRO A 87 0.02 -1.90 13.34
CA PRO A 87 -0.07 -0.77 14.27
C PRO A 87 0.00 0.58 13.56
N PHE A 88 0.72 0.67 12.44
CA PHE A 88 0.71 1.86 11.58
C PHE A 88 -0.70 2.17 11.06
N ALA A 89 -1.37 1.17 10.48
CA ALA A 89 -2.72 1.30 9.93
C ALA A 89 -3.75 1.63 11.03
N LEU A 90 -3.67 0.98 12.19
CA LEU A 90 -4.53 1.25 13.33
C LEU A 90 -4.40 2.70 13.82
N ARG A 91 -3.17 3.18 14.02
CA ARG A 91 -2.91 4.56 14.46
C ARG A 91 -3.42 5.58 13.44
N LEU A 92 -3.16 5.33 12.15
CA LEU A 92 -3.59 6.26 11.11
C LEU A 92 -5.12 6.24 10.94
N ALA A 93 -5.78 5.09 11.10
CA ALA A 93 -7.24 5.01 11.10
C ALA A 93 -7.87 5.76 12.29
N SER A 94 -7.22 5.78 13.47
CA SER A 94 -7.75 6.47 14.66
C SER A 94 -7.54 7.99 14.68
N ASP A 95 -6.48 8.50 14.03
CA ASP A 95 -6.05 9.91 14.14
C ASP A 95 -6.87 10.91 13.28
N GLY A 96 -8.11 10.63 12.88
CA GLY A 96 -8.88 11.57 12.06
C GLY A 96 -10.27 11.07 11.59
N PRO A 97 -11.13 11.98 11.08
CA PRO A 97 -12.48 11.63 10.65
C PRO A 97 -12.49 10.82 9.34
N GLY A 98 -13.18 9.68 9.37
CA GLY A 98 -13.44 8.80 8.22
C GLY A 98 -12.41 7.66 8.02
N PRO A 99 -12.27 6.72 8.97
CA PRO A 99 -11.51 5.49 8.76
C PRO A 99 -12.17 4.64 7.66
N ILE A 100 -11.38 4.13 6.71
CA ILE A 100 -11.88 3.16 5.72
C ILE A 100 -11.82 1.76 6.33
N SER A 101 -10.63 1.30 6.71
CA SER A 101 -10.42 0.06 7.45
C SER A 101 -8.96 -0.04 7.88
N PRO A 102 -8.64 -0.50 9.11
CA PRO A 102 -7.28 -0.81 9.51
C PRO A 102 -6.80 -2.17 8.96
N ASN A 103 -7.66 -2.91 8.24
CA ASN A 103 -7.36 -4.27 7.83
C ASN A 103 -6.20 -4.31 6.84
N LEU A 104 -5.38 -5.34 7.00
CA LEU A 104 -4.41 -5.73 6.00
C LEU A 104 -5.13 -6.54 4.92
N LEU A 105 -4.82 -6.21 3.68
CA LEU A 105 -5.34 -6.85 2.49
C LEU A 105 -4.17 -7.51 1.77
N TRP A 106 -4.37 -8.76 1.35
CA TRP A 106 -3.45 -9.47 0.49
C TRP A 106 -3.97 -9.42 -0.94
N TRP A 107 -3.17 -8.83 -1.83
CA TRP A 107 -3.40 -8.87 -3.27
C TRP A 107 -2.51 -9.92 -3.92
N ARG A 108 -3.11 -10.80 -4.71
CA ARG A 108 -2.39 -11.79 -5.51
C ARG A 108 -3.19 -12.16 -6.74
N ASP A 109 -2.54 -12.12 -7.91
CA ASP A 109 -3.11 -12.57 -9.18
C ASP A 109 -4.51 -11.96 -9.45
N GLY A 110 -4.64 -10.66 -9.20
CA GLY A 110 -5.91 -9.92 -9.38
C GLY A 110 -6.96 -10.14 -8.29
N THR A 111 -6.68 -10.95 -7.28
CA THR A 111 -7.61 -11.29 -6.19
C THR A 111 -7.22 -10.57 -4.90
N TRP A 112 -8.22 -10.06 -4.19
CA TRP A 112 -8.08 -9.42 -2.89
C TRP A 112 -8.60 -10.34 -1.78
N THR A 113 -7.79 -10.55 -0.74
CA THR A 113 -8.16 -11.33 0.45
C THR A 113 -7.90 -10.47 1.69
N ALA A 114 -8.89 -10.33 2.58
CA ALA A 114 -8.65 -9.72 3.88
C ALA A 114 -7.93 -10.73 4.79
N LEU A 115 -6.89 -10.27 5.50
CA LEU A 115 -6.13 -11.07 6.47
C LEU A 115 -6.73 -10.97 7.88
#